data_AF-A0A7Z0BQC7-F1
#
_entry.id   AF-A0A7Z0BQC7-F1
#
_cell.length_a   1.000
_cell.length_b   1.000
_cell.length_c   1.000
_cell.angle_alpha   90.00
_cell.angle_beta   90.00
_cell.angle_gamma   90.00
#
_symmetry.space_group_name_H-M   'P 1'
#
loop_
_entity.id
_entity.type
_entity.pdbx_description
1 polymer ?
#
loop_
_entity_poly.entity_id
_entity_poly.type
_entity_poly.pdbx_seq_one_letter_code
_entity_poly.pdbx_strand_id
1 'polypeptide(L)'
;MPDKAERVHSFHRNTLKGLAEMLAAAGLSHPSQLEARHLVRRMSASEIKLYSQLHVFLKPGALLNAHIEGEFYGRMWQMARADSFEAYPG
;
A
#
# COMPACT_ATOMS: atom_id res chain seq x y z
N MET A 1 20.31 -0.20 -36.34
CA MET A 1 19.42 -0.35 -35.17
C MET A 1 20.25 -0.08 -33.92
N PRO A 2 19.80 0.78 -32.99
CA PRO A 2 20.55 1.04 -31.75
C PRO A 2 20.75 -0.24 -30.94
N ASP A 3 21.85 -0.30 -30.20
CA ASP A 3 22.22 -1.46 -29.38
C ASP A 3 21.17 -1.73 -28.27
N LYS A 4 21.08 -2.96 -27.77
CA LYS A 4 20.20 -3.31 -26.65
C LYS A 4 20.46 -2.43 -25.42
N ALA A 5 21.71 -2.14 -25.09
CA ALA A 5 22.04 -1.32 -23.91
C ALA A 5 21.51 0.10 -24.08
N GLU A 6 21.67 0.73 -25.25
CA GLU A 6 21.08 2.04 -25.56
C GLU A 6 19.55 2.06 -25.42
N ARG A 7 18.87 0.99 -25.87
CA ARG A 7 17.41 0.88 -25.72
C ARG A 7 16.99 0.73 -24.26
N VAL A 8 17.69 -0.09 -23.47
CA VAL A 8 17.42 -0.28 -22.04
C VAL A 8 17.63 1.02 -21.27
N HIS A 9 18.73 1.73 -21.54
CA HIS A 9 19.01 3.03 -20.95
C HIS A 9 17.92 4.04 -21.28
N SER A 10 17.51 4.13 -22.56
CA SER A 10 16.45 5.03 -23.00
C SER A 10 15.10 4.71 -22.36
N PHE A 11 14.76 3.42 -22.24
CA PHE A 11 13.56 2.97 -21.56
C PHE A 11 13.56 3.40 -20.09
N HIS A 12 14.63 3.10 -19.34
CA HIS A 12 14.73 3.48 -17.92
C HIS A 12 14.63 4.99 -17.71
N ARG A 13 15.34 5.79 -18.50
CA ARG A 13 15.27 7.26 -18.44
C ARG A 13 13.83 7.76 -18.67
N ASN A 14 13.13 7.21 -19.66
CA ASN A 14 11.75 7.59 -19.94
C ASN A 14 10.79 7.14 -18.84
N THR A 15 11.01 5.97 -18.24
CA THR A 15 10.25 5.50 -17.06
C THR A 15 10.41 6.45 -15.88
N LEU A 16 11.63 6.88 -15.56
CA LEU A 16 11.87 7.84 -14.47
C LEU A 16 11.22 9.19 -14.73
N LYS A 17 11.27 9.68 -15.99
CA LYS A 17 10.61 10.92 -16.38
C LYS A 17 9.09 10.83 -16.19
N GLY A 18 8.46 9.77 -16.69
CA GLY A 18 7.02 9.55 -16.54
C GLY A 18 6.60 9.44 -15.07
N LEU A 19 7.39 8.73 -14.25
CA LEU A 19 7.16 8.65 -12.80
C LEU A 19 7.21 10.04 -12.15
N ALA A 20 8.20 10.88 -12.49
CA ALA A 20 8.32 12.23 -11.95
C ALA A 20 7.11 13.11 -12.34
N GLU A 21 6.64 13.02 -13.58
CA GLU A 21 5.44 13.74 -14.05
C GLU A 21 4.19 13.30 -13.28
N MET A 22 4.01 11.98 -13.06
CA MET A 22 2.90 11.45 -12.27
C MET A 22 2.92 11.90 -10.81
N LEU A 23 4.10 11.91 -10.18
CA LEU A 23 4.26 12.39 -8.80
C LEU A 23 3.96 13.87 -8.68
N ALA A 24 4.48 14.70 -9.59
CA ALA A 24 4.21 16.12 -9.62
C ALA A 24 2.72 16.42 -9.81
N ALA A 25 2.03 15.67 -10.69
CA ALA A 25 0.59 15.77 -10.88
C ALA A 25 -0.22 15.40 -9.63
N ALA A 26 0.31 14.49 -8.81
CA ALA A 26 -0.25 14.15 -7.49
C ALA A 26 0.16 15.13 -6.37
N GLY A 27 0.91 16.20 -6.69
CA GLY A 27 1.41 17.16 -5.71
C GLY A 27 2.57 16.64 -4.84
N LEU A 28 3.26 15.60 -5.29
CA LEU A 28 4.34 14.93 -4.56
C LEU A 28 5.70 15.29 -5.13
N SER A 29 6.67 15.47 -4.22
CA SER A 29 8.06 15.79 -4.55
C SER A 29 8.97 14.55 -4.59
N HIS A 30 8.58 13.47 -3.92
CA HIS A 30 9.36 12.24 -3.83
C HIS A 30 8.46 10.99 -3.82
N PRO A 31 8.86 9.87 -4.45
CA PRO A 31 8.05 8.64 -4.48
C PRO A 31 7.67 8.10 -3.08
N SER A 32 8.49 8.35 -2.05
CA SER A 32 8.21 7.91 -0.68
C SER A 32 7.01 8.62 -0.03
N GLN A 33 6.51 9.69 -0.64
CA GLN A 33 5.30 10.39 -0.21
C GLN A 33 4.03 9.76 -0.80
N LEU A 34 4.17 8.73 -1.65
CA LEU A 34 3.02 7.93 -2.08
C LEU A 34 2.38 7.26 -0.86
N GLU A 35 1.05 7.31 -0.83
CA GLU A 35 0.23 6.84 0.27
C GLU A 35 -0.97 6.11 -0.34
N ALA A 36 -1.68 5.32 0.46
CA ALA A 36 -2.83 4.55 -0.01
C ALA A 36 -3.96 5.39 -0.61
N ARG A 37 -4.05 6.68 -0.25
CA ARG A 37 -4.99 7.64 -0.85
C ARG A 37 -4.62 8.08 -2.27
N HIS A 38 -3.39 7.84 -2.71
CA HIS A 38 -2.92 8.16 -4.06
C HIS A 38 -3.16 7.01 -5.05
N LEU A 39 -3.59 5.82 -4.58
CA LEU A 39 -3.74 4.62 -5.39
C LEU A 39 -5.20 4.19 -5.48
N VAL A 40 -5.67 3.97 -6.72
CA VAL A 40 -6.98 3.37 -7.02
C VAL A 40 -6.82 1.90 -7.41
N ARG A 41 -7.72 1.06 -6.94
CA ARG A 41 -7.86 -0.34 -7.38
C ARG A 41 -9.22 -0.54 -8.00
N ARG A 42 -9.23 -1.12 -9.20
CA ARG A 42 -10.45 -1.63 -9.82
C ARG A 42 -10.81 -2.98 -9.18
N MET A 43 -11.97 -3.06 -8.55
CA MET A 43 -12.46 -4.26 -7.87
C MET A 43 -13.34 -5.10 -8.80
N SER A 44 -14.05 -4.45 -9.72
CA SER A 44 -14.87 -5.09 -10.74
C SER A 44 -14.99 -4.20 -12.00
N ALA A 45 -15.79 -4.59 -12.98
CA ALA A 45 -16.06 -3.75 -14.15
C ALA A 45 -16.65 -2.38 -13.76
N SER A 46 -17.49 -2.34 -12.72
CA SER A 46 -18.22 -1.14 -12.28
C SER A 46 -17.69 -0.51 -10.99
N GLU A 47 -16.79 -1.18 -10.26
CA GLU A 47 -16.33 -0.71 -8.96
C GLU A 47 -14.84 -0.36 -8.95
N ILE A 48 -14.56 0.88 -8.53
CA ILE A 48 -13.22 1.37 -8.22
C ILE A 48 -13.20 1.86 -6.76
N LYS A 49 -12.12 1.57 -6.04
CA LYS A 49 -11.92 2.01 -4.65
C LYS A 49 -10.52 2.54 -4.46
N LEU A 50 -10.34 3.47 -3.53
CA LEU A 50 -9.03 3.87 -3.07
C LEU A 50 -8.42 2.76 -2.22
N TYR A 51 -7.10 2.56 -2.28
CA TYR A 51 -6.41 1.62 -1.40
C TYR A 51 -6.65 1.94 0.08
N SER A 52 -6.77 3.23 0.43
CA SER A 52 -7.10 3.68 1.78
C SER A 52 -8.47 3.22 2.28
N GLN A 53 -9.38 2.83 1.39
CA GLN A 53 -10.70 2.27 1.75
C GLN A 53 -10.69 0.75 1.83
N LEU A 54 -9.68 0.10 1.24
CA LEU A 54 -9.58 -1.36 1.18
C LEU A 54 -8.80 -1.94 2.36
N HIS A 55 -7.91 -1.14 2.96
CA HIS A 55 -7.03 -1.59 4.03
C HIS A 55 -7.18 -0.70 5.26
N VAL A 56 -7.21 -1.35 6.43
CA VAL A 56 -7.07 -0.66 7.72
C VAL A 56 -5.58 -0.50 7.99
N PHE A 57 -5.13 0.75 8.15
CA PHE A 57 -3.75 1.11 8.46
C PHE A 57 -3.63 1.42 9.95
N LEU A 58 -3.12 0.46 10.73
CA LEU A 58 -2.90 0.67 12.15
C LEU A 58 -1.78 1.67 12.38
N LYS A 59 -2.01 2.64 13.27
CA LYS A 59 -0.96 3.53 13.76
C LYS A 59 -0.02 2.76 14.70
N PRO A 60 1.25 3.19 14.85
CA PRO A 60 2.12 2.64 15.88
C PRO A 60 1.44 2.67 17.26
N GLY A 61 1.46 1.54 17.97
CA GLY A 61 0.81 1.37 19.27
C GLY A 61 -0.70 1.16 19.24
N ALA A 62 -1.37 1.18 18.07
CA ALA A 62 -2.82 1.04 17.99
C ALA A 62 -3.38 -0.24 18.63
N LEU A 63 -2.62 -1.34 18.60
CA LEU A 63 -2.99 -2.61 19.21
C LEU A 63 -2.87 -2.61 20.75
N LEU A 64 -2.20 -1.63 21.34
CA LEU A 64 -2.02 -1.51 22.78
C LEU A 64 -3.17 -0.75 23.45
N ASN A 65 -4.05 -0.14 22.66
CA ASN A 65 -5.17 0.65 23.16
C ASN A 65 -6.38 -0.21 23.50
N ALA A 66 -7.25 0.28 24.38
CA ALA A 66 -8.50 -0.40 24.73
C ALA A 66 -9.47 -0.53 23.54
N HIS A 67 -9.34 0.34 22.54
CA HIS A 67 -10.08 0.27 21.30
C HIS A 67 -9.11 0.11 20.12
N ILE A 68 -9.24 -1.01 19.41
CA ILE A 68 -8.45 -1.31 18.21
C ILE A 68 -9.29 -1.00 16.98
N GLU A 69 -8.76 -0.15 16.09
CA GLU A 69 -9.39 0.16 14.81
C GLU A 69 -9.36 -1.07 13.88
N GLY A 70 -10.51 -1.37 13.26
CA GLY A 70 -10.66 -2.51 12.37
C GLY A 70 -11.03 -3.80 13.12
N GLU A 71 -12.25 -4.26 12.89
CA GLU A 71 -12.83 -5.42 13.57
C GLU A 71 -11.97 -6.69 13.43
N PHE A 72 -11.40 -6.91 12.24
CA PHE A 72 -10.45 -8.00 12.00
C PHE A 72 -9.25 -7.97 12.95
N TYR A 73 -8.56 -6.82 13.06
CA TYR A 73 -7.35 -6.72 13.90
C TYR A 73 -7.69 -6.80 15.38
N GLY A 74 -8.81 -6.20 15.82
CA GLY A 74 -9.27 -6.29 17.20
C GLY A 74 -9.55 -7.74 17.61
N ARG A 75 -10.28 -8.49 16.77
CA ARG A 75 -10.56 -9.91 16.98
C ARG A 75 -9.27 -10.74 17.04
N MET A 76 -8.38 -10.58 16.06
CA MET A 76 -7.12 -11.34 16.02
C MET A 76 -6.22 -11.01 17.22
N TRP A 77 -6.20 -9.74 17.66
CA TRP A 77 -5.42 -9.34 18.83
C TRP A 77 -5.94 -9.93 20.14
N GLN A 78 -7.27 -9.99 20.33
CA GLN A 78 -7.87 -10.63 21.51
C GLN A 78 -7.57 -12.14 21.59
N MET A 79 -7.43 -12.78 20.43
CA MET A 79 -7.10 -14.21 20.32
C MET A 79 -5.59 -14.47 20.44
N ALA A 80 -4.75 -13.46 20.23
CA ALA A 80 -3.32 -13.60 20.23
C ALA A 80 -2.79 -13.91 21.63
N ARG A 81 -1.80 -14.81 21.70
CA ARG A 81 -1.13 -15.21 22.93
C ARG A 81 0.37 -14.97 22.77
N ALA A 82 1.00 -14.37 23.78
CA ALA A 82 2.45 -14.14 23.75
C ALA A 82 3.27 -15.43 23.92
N ASP A 83 2.65 -16.47 24.50
CA ASP A 83 3.27 -17.75 24.85
C ASP A 83 2.96 -18.88 23.86
N SER A 84 2.15 -18.64 22.82
CA SER A 84 1.80 -19.65 21.82
C SER A 84 1.50 -19.04 20.45
N PHE A 85 1.93 -19.75 19.39
CA PHE A 85 1.64 -19.42 17.99
C PHE A 85 0.61 -20.38 17.36
N GLU A 86 -0.06 -21.21 18.17
CA GLU A 86 -1.08 -22.12 17.66
C GLU A 86 -2.22 -21.34 17.01
N ALA A 87 -2.71 -21.86 15.88
CA ALA A 87 -3.91 -21.32 15.26
C ALA A 87 -5.09 -21.51 16.21
N TYR A 88 -5.99 -20.52 16.27
CA TYR A 88 -7.18 -20.62 17.11
C TYR A 88 -7.98 -21.87 16.75
N PRO A 89 -8.19 -22.81 17.70
CA PRO A 89 -9.08 -23.93 17.49
C PRO A 89 -10.51 -23.36 17.46
N GLY A 90 -11.06 -23.25 16.25
CA GLY A 90 -12.45 -22.84 16.03
C GLY A 90 -13.44 -23.77 16.71
#